data_AF-T0Q8B1-F1
#
_entry.id   AF-T0Q8B1-F1
#
_cell.length_a   1.000
_cell.length_b   1.000
_cell.length_c   1.000
_cell.angle_alpha   90.00
_cell.angle_beta   90.00
_cell.angle_gamma   90.00
#
_symmetry.space_group_name_H-M   'P 1'
#
loop_
_entity.id
_entity.type
_entity.pdbx_description
1 polymer ?
#
loop_
_entity_poly.entity_id
_entity_poly.type
_entity_poly.pdbx_seq_one_letter_code
_entity_poly.pdbx_strand_id
1 'polypeptide(L)'
;MLKHLVAAALAVPTAYLAFVLVHALATTPLLDSIARMLGSPWAVSGLIDYSAGLLFSVPYLWLRASTLPAKMGLALGAIVLGNVFTVAAFIWLLLRSDGSLRTAVLPVRTAFPPIDSTSASRRTFIGLALLAFLGYLGFLVYCVQAQSFATGWATIQDDAWAYATFIDAWTGQCMVLTYILVREGRDAKLFAAALTIGLVFLGNATTCYYLLHLFLLRFPGWHVRDVLLWNDNGANVLLWNNNDVGEEAPLVPKTYV
;
A
#
# COMPACT_ATOMS: atom_id res chain seq x y z
N MET A 1 21.62 8.21 -4.87
CA MET A 1 21.43 7.64 -6.22
C MET A 1 20.20 6.72 -6.30
N LEU A 2 20.11 5.62 -5.55
CA LEU A 2 19.03 4.62 -5.66
C LEU A 2 17.60 5.18 -5.57
N LYS A 3 17.32 6.12 -4.65
CA LYS A 3 15.98 6.74 -4.53
C LYS A 3 15.51 7.46 -5.79
N HIS A 4 16.44 8.06 -6.54
CA HIS A 4 16.12 8.73 -7.81
C HIS A 4 15.81 7.71 -8.91
N LEU A 5 16.52 6.58 -8.94
CA LEU A 5 16.23 5.49 -9.88
C LEU A 5 14.84 4.89 -9.62
N VAL A 6 14.51 4.64 -8.36
CA VAL A 6 13.17 4.15 -7.97
C VAL A 6 12.09 5.17 -8.29
N ALA A 7 12.32 6.45 -8.01
CA ALA A 7 11.41 7.52 -8.37
C ALA A 7 11.18 7.61 -9.89
N ALA A 8 12.24 7.50 -10.69
CA ALA A 8 12.15 7.48 -12.15
C ALA A 8 11.39 6.24 -12.65
N ALA A 9 11.66 5.07 -12.08
CA ALA A 9 10.95 3.83 -12.44
C ALA A 9 9.45 3.91 -12.12
N LEU A 10 9.07 4.53 -11.00
CA LEU A 10 7.67 4.76 -10.64
C LEU A 10 7.01 5.85 -11.51
N ALA A 11 7.77 6.85 -11.98
CA ALA A 11 7.23 7.91 -12.82
C ALA A 11 6.72 7.39 -14.18
N VAL A 12 7.30 6.32 -14.72
CA VAL A 12 6.88 5.72 -16.00
C VAL A 12 5.42 5.24 -15.97
N PRO A 13 5.01 4.30 -15.09
CA PRO A 13 3.61 3.88 -15.02
C PRO A 13 2.68 5.02 -14.59
N THR A 14 3.12 5.95 -13.73
CA THR A 14 2.29 7.12 -13.35
C THR A 14 2.01 8.06 -14.53
N ALA A 15 3.02 8.36 -15.36
CA ALA A 15 2.85 9.18 -16.54
C ALA A 15 1.98 8.48 -17.59
N TYR A 16 2.16 7.16 -17.75
CA TYR A 16 1.31 6.35 -18.63
C TYR A 16 -0.15 6.33 -18.16
N LEU A 17 -0.39 6.14 -16.86
CA LEU A 17 -1.72 6.24 -16.25
C LEU A 17 -2.36 7.61 -16.51
N ALA A 18 -1.60 8.69 -16.31
CA ALA A 18 -2.11 10.04 -16.58
C ALA A 18 -2.53 10.20 -18.05
N PHE A 19 -1.74 9.67 -18.99
CA PHE A 19 -2.09 9.67 -20.42
C PHE A 19 -3.38 8.87 -20.69
N VAL A 20 -3.49 7.66 -20.14
CA VAL A 20 -4.68 6.80 -20.30
C VAL A 20 -5.92 7.44 -19.70
N LEU A 21 -5.81 8.08 -18.54
CA LEU A 21 -6.92 8.80 -17.89
C LEU A 21 -7.38 10.00 -18.74
N VAL A 22 -6.47 10.79 -19.28
CA VAL A 22 -6.80 11.91 -20.18
C VAL A 22 -7.49 11.39 -21.44
N HIS A 23 -7.00 10.26 -21.99
CA HIS A 23 -7.63 9.63 -23.14
C HIS A 23 -9.06 9.16 -22.82
N ALA A 24 -9.26 8.45 -21.70
CA ALA A 24 -10.59 7.98 -21.28
C ALA A 24 -11.58 9.14 -21.05
N LEU A 25 -11.13 10.22 -20.41
CA LEU A 25 -11.90 11.45 -20.22
C LEU A 25 -12.31 12.09 -21.55
N ALA A 26 -11.45 12.02 -22.57
CA ALA A 26 -11.70 12.64 -23.87
C ALA A 26 -12.59 11.79 -24.79
N THR A 27 -12.58 10.46 -24.66
CA THR A 27 -13.24 9.56 -25.61
C THR A 27 -14.54 8.96 -25.10
N THR A 28 -14.74 8.89 -23.78
CA THR A 28 -15.84 8.10 -23.22
C THR A 28 -16.47 8.76 -21.99
N PRO A 29 -17.79 9.02 -21.98
CA PRO A 29 -18.49 9.46 -20.78
C PRO A 29 -18.35 8.45 -19.63
N LEU A 30 -18.06 8.95 -18.42
CA LEU A 30 -17.84 8.11 -17.25
C LEU A 30 -19.07 7.23 -16.91
N LEU A 31 -20.28 7.79 -17.01
CA LEU A 31 -21.53 7.10 -16.66
C LEU A 31 -21.79 5.88 -17.56
N ASP A 32 -21.58 6.03 -18.87
CA ASP A 32 -21.73 4.94 -19.84
C ASP A 32 -20.72 3.81 -19.60
N SER A 33 -19.55 4.18 -19.08
CA SER A 33 -18.49 3.23 -18.76
C SER A 33 -18.76 2.50 -17.46
N ILE A 34 -19.34 3.16 -16.44
CA ILE A 34 -19.79 2.49 -15.21
C ILE A 34 -20.80 1.38 -15.55
N ALA A 35 -21.78 1.66 -16.41
CA ALA A 35 -22.75 0.65 -16.82
C ALA A 35 -22.09 -0.56 -17.50
N ARG A 36 -21.11 -0.33 -18.37
CA ARG A 36 -20.34 -1.39 -19.04
C ARG A 36 -19.43 -2.16 -18.08
N MET A 37 -18.75 -1.47 -17.17
CA MET A 37 -17.92 -2.09 -16.14
C MET A 37 -18.73 -3.00 -15.23
N LEU A 38 -19.92 -2.57 -14.80
CA LEU A 38 -20.83 -3.40 -13.99
C LEU A 38 -21.29 -4.68 -14.71
N GLY A 39 -21.26 -4.70 -16.05
CA GLY A 39 -21.53 -5.89 -16.86
C GLY A 39 -20.38 -6.90 -16.93
N SER A 40 -19.19 -6.58 -16.43
CA SER A 40 -17.99 -7.43 -16.48
C SER A 40 -17.40 -7.64 -15.09
N PRO A 41 -17.45 -8.86 -14.53
CA PRO A 41 -16.85 -9.16 -13.22
C PRO A 41 -15.38 -8.72 -13.12
N TRP A 42 -14.58 -8.94 -14.18
CA TRP A 42 -13.18 -8.54 -14.21
C TRP A 42 -12.97 -7.01 -14.27
N ALA A 43 -13.89 -6.26 -14.88
CA ALA A 43 -13.81 -4.79 -14.84
C ALA A 43 -14.19 -4.26 -13.44
N VAL A 44 -15.23 -4.83 -12.83
CA VAL A 44 -15.62 -4.51 -11.44
C VAL A 44 -14.50 -4.85 -10.46
N SER A 45 -13.75 -5.95 -10.68
CA SER A 45 -12.67 -6.33 -9.77
C SER A 45 -11.59 -5.25 -9.69
N GLY A 46 -11.34 -4.49 -10.76
CA GLY A 46 -10.44 -3.34 -10.74
C GLY A 46 -10.90 -2.22 -9.80
N LEU A 47 -12.21 -1.94 -9.71
CA LEU A 47 -12.76 -0.95 -8.78
C LEU A 47 -12.66 -1.40 -7.32
N ILE A 48 -12.84 -2.70 -7.08
CA ILE A 48 -12.66 -3.30 -5.76
C ILE A 48 -11.18 -3.30 -5.38
N ASP A 49 -10.28 -3.62 -6.32
CA ASP A 49 -8.84 -3.57 -6.14
C ASP A 49 -8.38 -2.18 -5.71
N TYR A 50 -8.86 -1.15 -6.41
CA TYR A 50 -8.63 0.24 -6.07
C TYR A 50 -9.03 0.54 -4.62
N SER A 51 -10.26 0.16 -4.25
CA SER A 51 -10.80 0.39 -2.90
C SER A 51 -9.97 -0.33 -1.81
N ALA A 52 -9.52 -1.56 -2.09
CA ALA A 52 -8.62 -2.31 -1.21
C ALA A 52 -7.25 -1.63 -1.08
N GLY A 53 -6.71 -1.09 -2.17
CA GLY A 53 -5.46 -0.33 -2.19
C GLY A 53 -5.49 0.92 -1.30
N LEU A 54 -6.66 1.57 -1.17
CA LEU A 54 -6.83 2.74 -0.29
C LEU A 54 -6.55 2.43 1.18
N LEU A 55 -6.73 1.18 1.63
CA LEU A 55 -6.40 0.76 3.01
C LEU A 55 -4.91 0.88 3.31
N PHE A 56 -4.05 0.81 2.30
CA PHE A 56 -2.64 1.10 2.46
C PHE A 56 -2.33 2.58 2.17
N SER A 57 -2.72 3.08 1.00
CA SER A 57 -2.24 4.36 0.49
C SER A 57 -2.72 5.56 1.32
N VAL A 58 -3.99 5.58 1.72
CA VAL A 58 -4.56 6.69 2.52
C VAL A 58 -3.91 6.79 3.89
N PRO A 59 -3.87 5.71 4.72
CA PRO A 59 -3.20 5.78 6.01
C PRO A 59 -1.71 6.07 5.89
N TYR A 60 -1.02 5.47 4.91
CA TYR A 60 0.39 5.75 4.67
C TYR A 60 0.62 7.24 4.41
N LEU A 61 -0.06 7.84 3.42
CA LEU A 61 0.10 9.26 3.09
C LEU A 61 -0.35 10.19 4.23
N TRP A 62 -1.45 9.86 4.90
CA TRP A 62 -1.94 10.60 6.08
C TRP A 62 -0.86 10.68 7.17
N LEU A 63 -0.17 9.58 7.44
CA LEU A 63 0.86 9.53 8.47
C LEU A 63 2.15 10.28 8.08
N ARG A 64 2.38 10.47 6.77
CA ARG A 64 3.54 11.21 6.22
C ARG A 64 3.42 12.72 6.42
N ALA A 65 2.21 13.26 6.47
CA ALA A 65 1.98 14.69 6.71
C ALA A 65 2.02 15.08 8.20
N SER A 66 2.54 16.28 8.48
CA SER A 66 2.64 16.84 9.84
C SER A 66 1.43 17.68 10.24
N THR A 67 0.78 18.35 9.30
CA THR A 67 -0.35 19.26 9.56
C THR A 67 -1.68 18.67 9.11
N LEU A 68 -2.77 19.02 9.80
CA LEU A 68 -4.11 18.53 9.46
C LEU A 68 -4.53 18.90 8.02
N PRO A 69 -4.31 20.13 7.53
CA PRO A 69 -4.65 20.47 6.14
C PRO A 69 -3.90 19.58 5.12
N ALA A 70 -2.61 19.32 5.33
CA ALA A 70 -1.85 18.45 4.45
C ALA A 70 -2.34 16.99 4.50
N LYS A 71 -2.73 16.51 5.69
CA LYS A 71 -3.33 15.18 5.86
C LYS A 71 -4.63 15.03 5.09
N MET A 72 -5.53 16.02 5.22
CA MET A 72 -6.80 16.05 4.50
C MET A 72 -6.56 16.13 2.99
N GLY A 73 -5.66 17.00 2.53
CA GLY A 73 -5.32 17.11 1.11
C GLY A 73 -4.77 15.82 0.52
N LEU A 74 -3.87 15.14 1.22
CA LEU A 74 -3.31 13.86 0.77
C LEU A 74 -4.37 12.75 0.75
N ALA A 75 -5.23 12.66 1.76
CA ALA A 75 -6.29 11.64 1.80
C ALA A 75 -7.36 11.89 0.74
N LEU A 76 -7.84 13.13 0.58
CA LEU A 76 -8.82 13.47 -0.44
C LEU A 76 -8.26 13.28 -1.85
N GLY A 77 -7.01 13.70 -2.08
CA GLY A 77 -6.33 13.46 -3.35
C GLY A 77 -6.22 11.97 -3.67
N ALA A 78 -5.86 11.15 -2.67
CA ALA A 78 -5.80 9.70 -2.82
C ALA A 78 -7.16 9.08 -3.16
N ILE A 79 -8.25 9.54 -2.53
CA ILE A 79 -9.61 9.01 -2.74
C ILE A 79 -10.20 9.44 -4.08
N VAL A 80 -9.94 10.68 -4.53
CA VAL A 80 -10.57 11.25 -5.72
C VAL A 80 -9.77 10.95 -6.99
N LEU A 81 -8.45 11.06 -6.92
CA LEU A 81 -7.57 10.93 -8.09
C LEU A 81 -6.91 9.54 -8.15
N GLY A 82 -7.00 8.74 -7.09
CA GLY A 82 -6.45 7.40 -7.06
C GLY A 82 -4.93 7.34 -7.24
N ASN A 83 -4.43 6.33 -7.95
CA ASN A 83 -3.00 6.04 -7.98
C ASN A 83 -2.18 7.03 -8.80
N VAL A 84 -2.80 7.81 -9.69
CA VAL A 84 -2.10 8.93 -10.35
C VAL A 84 -1.62 9.96 -9.32
N PHE A 85 -2.40 10.20 -8.26
CA PHE A 85 -2.04 11.10 -7.18
C PHE A 85 -1.20 10.42 -6.12
N THR A 86 -1.60 9.22 -5.64
CA THR A 86 -0.89 8.57 -4.52
C THR A 86 0.56 8.26 -4.89
N VAL A 87 0.81 7.78 -6.11
CA VAL A 87 2.16 7.45 -6.58
C VAL A 87 2.96 8.70 -6.88
N ALA A 88 2.36 9.76 -7.45
CA ALA A 88 3.02 11.05 -7.62
C ALA A 88 3.43 11.66 -6.27
N ALA A 89 2.55 11.63 -5.27
CA ALA A 89 2.85 12.07 -3.92
C ALA A 89 3.96 11.22 -3.28
N PHE A 90 3.96 9.90 -3.50
CA PHE A 90 5.00 9.00 -3.05
C PHE A 90 6.36 9.31 -3.69
N ILE A 91 6.41 9.53 -5.00
CA ILE A 91 7.60 9.96 -5.74
C ILE A 91 8.13 11.28 -5.16
N TRP A 92 7.26 12.27 -4.95
CA TRP A 92 7.66 13.54 -4.34
C TRP A 92 8.24 13.35 -2.94
N LEU A 93 7.63 12.49 -2.11
CA LEU A 93 8.14 12.14 -0.78
C LEU A 93 9.50 11.45 -0.82
N LEU A 94 9.75 10.61 -1.84
CA LEU A 94 11.05 9.97 -2.06
C LEU A 94 12.14 10.98 -2.40
N LEU A 95 11.84 11.89 -3.34
CA LEU A 95 12.79 12.87 -3.86
C LEU A 95 13.12 13.95 -2.84
N ARG A 96 12.15 14.37 -2.03
CA ARG A 96 12.34 15.41 -1.00
C ARG A 96 13.12 14.94 0.22
N SER A 97 13.15 13.64 0.51
CA SER A 97 13.88 13.13 1.67
C SER A 97 15.39 13.26 1.46
N ASP A 98 16.15 13.76 2.43
CA ASP A 98 17.62 13.87 2.33
C ASP A 98 18.35 12.53 2.54
N GLY A 99 17.64 11.48 2.98
CA GLY A 99 18.23 10.20 3.38
C GLY A 99 18.34 9.14 2.29
N SER A 100 18.57 7.91 2.76
CA SER A 100 18.53 6.68 1.95
C SER A 100 17.12 6.39 1.43
N LEU A 101 16.98 5.47 0.45
CA LEU A 101 15.68 5.01 0.00
C LEU A 101 14.84 4.46 1.16
N ARG A 102 15.46 3.72 2.09
CA ARG A 102 14.77 3.18 3.26
C ARG A 102 14.24 4.29 4.16
N THR A 103 15.07 5.28 4.48
CA THR A 103 14.66 6.45 5.28
C THR A 103 13.58 7.27 4.57
N ALA A 104 13.61 7.31 3.24
CA ALA A 104 12.64 8.03 2.43
C ALA A 104 11.27 7.34 2.38
N VAL A 105 11.19 6.01 2.40
CA VAL A 105 9.94 5.23 2.43
C VAL A 105 9.44 5.01 3.87
N LEU A 106 10.36 4.71 4.77
CA LEU A 106 10.14 4.37 6.17
C LEU A 106 10.88 5.39 7.06
N PRO A 107 10.35 6.62 7.19
CA PRO A 107 11.02 7.67 7.94
C PRO A 107 10.98 7.33 9.42
N VAL A 108 12.14 6.94 9.95
CA VAL A 108 12.35 6.72 11.38
C VAL A 108 11.97 8.01 12.12
N ARG A 109 10.99 7.90 13.02
CA ARG A 109 10.61 8.99 13.93
C ARG A 109 10.90 8.56 15.36
N THR A 110 11.13 9.52 16.25
CA THR A 110 11.13 9.28 17.68
C THR A 110 9.82 8.65 18.10
N ALA A 111 9.89 7.60 18.91
CA ALA A 111 8.71 6.86 19.31
C ALA A 111 7.71 7.78 19.99
N PHE A 112 6.45 7.74 19.53
CA PHE A 112 5.38 8.25 20.36
C PHE A 112 5.37 7.45 21.67
N PRO A 113 5.08 8.08 22.82
CA PRO A 113 4.91 7.32 24.07
C PRO A 113 3.93 6.17 23.80
N PRO A 114 4.13 5.00 24.41
CA PRO A 114 3.37 3.79 24.07
C PRO A 114 1.87 4.09 24.20
N ILE A 115 1.21 4.24 23.06
CA ILE A 115 -0.24 4.35 23.00
C ILE A 115 -0.76 2.93 23.09
N ASP A 116 -1.70 2.73 24.02
CA ASP A 116 -2.29 1.46 24.39
C ASP A 116 -2.53 0.53 23.19
N SER A 117 -1.96 -0.68 23.27
CA SER A 117 -1.98 -1.72 22.23
C SER A 117 -3.38 -2.19 21.80
N THR A 118 -4.40 -1.72 22.53
CA THR A 118 -5.83 -2.04 22.39
C THR A 118 -6.64 -0.94 21.69
N SER A 119 -5.98 0.08 21.12
CA SER A 119 -6.66 1.23 20.52
C SER A 119 -7.75 0.81 19.53
N ALA A 120 -8.92 1.45 19.63
CA ALA A 120 -10.05 1.19 18.73
C ALA A 120 -9.64 1.34 17.25
N SER A 121 -8.76 2.31 16.95
CA SER A 121 -8.22 2.54 15.60
C SER A 121 -7.50 1.33 15.02
N ARG A 122 -6.70 0.61 15.81
CA ARG A 122 -6.00 -0.60 15.37
C ARG A 122 -6.98 -1.72 15.05
N ARG A 123 -7.95 -1.97 15.94
CA ARG A 123 -8.98 -3.00 15.73
C ARG A 123 -9.82 -2.72 14.49
N THR A 124 -10.24 -1.47 14.30
CA THR A 124 -10.94 -1.04 13.09
C THR A 124 -10.09 -1.26 11.84
N PHE A 125 -8.81 -0.88 11.86
CA PHE A 125 -7.91 -1.10 10.73
C PHE A 125 -7.77 -2.57 10.36
N ILE A 126 -7.54 -3.44 11.35
CA ILE A 126 -7.43 -4.89 11.15
C ILE A 126 -8.75 -5.45 10.61
N GLY A 127 -9.89 -5.05 11.18
CA GLY A 127 -11.20 -5.48 10.72
C GLY A 127 -11.47 -5.09 9.26
N LEU A 128 -11.16 -3.85 8.88
CA LEU A 128 -11.29 -3.38 7.50
C LEU A 128 -10.35 -4.13 6.54
N ALA A 129 -9.09 -4.36 6.93
CA ALA A 129 -8.14 -5.13 6.13
C ALA A 129 -8.59 -6.58 5.96
N LEU A 130 -9.16 -7.20 6.99
CA LEU A 130 -9.68 -8.57 6.94
C LEU A 130 -10.90 -8.66 6.03
N LEU A 131 -11.86 -7.74 6.18
CA LEU A 131 -13.06 -7.69 5.34
C LEU A 131 -12.69 -7.45 3.87
N ALA A 132 -11.76 -6.52 3.60
CA ALA A 132 -11.29 -6.26 2.24
C ALA A 132 -10.54 -7.47 1.67
N PHE A 133 -9.69 -8.15 2.46
CA PHE A 133 -8.99 -9.35 2.02
C PHE A 133 -9.96 -10.47 1.65
N LEU A 134 -10.85 -10.85 2.56
CA LEU A 134 -11.80 -11.94 2.34
C LEU A 134 -12.82 -11.61 1.26
N GLY A 135 -13.36 -10.38 1.28
CA GLY A 135 -14.32 -9.92 0.30
C GLY A 135 -13.74 -9.88 -1.11
N TYR A 136 -12.53 -9.34 -1.27
CA TYR A 136 -11.90 -9.27 -2.58
C TYR A 136 -11.45 -10.65 -3.06
N LEU A 137 -10.88 -11.49 -2.19
CA LEU A 137 -10.52 -12.87 -2.55
C LEU A 137 -11.76 -13.67 -3.01
N GLY A 138 -12.87 -13.56 -2.28
CA GLY A 138 -14.14 -14.17 -2.69
C GLY A 138 -14.64 -13.64 -4.03
N PHE A 139 -14.49 -12.34 -4.29
CA PHE A 139 -14.86 -11.73 -5.56
C PHE A 139 -13.98 -12.20 -6.73
N LEU A 140 -12.67 -12.40 -6.51
CA LEU A 140 -11.78 -12.98 -7.52
C LEU A 140 -12.19 -14.41 -7.89
N VAL A 141 -12.57 -15.23 -6.91
CA VAL A 141 -13.13 -16.57 -7.16
C VAL A 141 -14.41 -16.47 -8.00
N TYR A 142 -15.31 -15.54 -7.66
CA TYR A 142 -16.50 -15.28 -8.46
C TYR A 142 -16.15 -14.86 -9.90
N CYS A 143 -15.16 -13.99 -10.11
CA CYS A 143 -14.74 -13.58 -11.46
C CYS A 143 -14.31 -14.76 -12.31
N VAL A 144 -13.48 -15.65 -11.74
CA VAL A 144 -13.01 -16.87 -12.43
C VAL A 144 -14.15 -17.81 -12.78
N GLN A 145 -15.18 -17.92 -11.93
CA GLN A 145 -16.36 -18.76 -12.18
C GLN A 145 -17.33 -18.13 -13.19
N ALA A 146 -17.51 -16.81 -13.13
CA ALA A 146 -18.51 -16.11 -13.91
C ALA A 146 -18.05 -15.80 -15.34
N GLN A 147 -16.76 -15.55 -15.55
CA GLN A 147 -16.24 -15.12 -16.84
C GLN A 147 -14.80 -15.61 -17.08
N SER A 148 -14.54 -16.15 -18.27
CA SER A 148 -13.16 -16.51 -18.66
C SER A 148 -12.25 -15.28 -18.65
N PHE A 149 -10.98 -15.48 -18.28
CA PHE A 149 -10.00 -14.38 -18.24
C PHE A 149 -9.83 -13.71 -19.61
N ALA A 150 -9.83 -14.48 -20.70
CA ALA A 150 -9.70 -13.95 -22.06
C ALA A 150 -10.86 -13.01 -22.43
N THR A 151 -12.09 -13.38 -22.07
CA THR A 151 -13.27 -12.54 -22.29
C THR A 151 -13.22 -11.28 -21.43
N GLY A 152 -12.86 -11.43 -20.14
CA GLY A 152 -12.72 -10.29 -19.23
C GLY A 152 -11.67 -9.29 -19.71
N TRP A 153 -10.52 -9.79 -20.16
CA TRP A 153 -9.45 -8.97 -20.70
C TRP A 153 -9.88 -8.21 -21.97
N ALA A 154 -10.56 -8.88 -22.91
CA ALA A 154 -11.11 -8.21 -24.08
C ALA A 154 -12.05 -7.04 -23.70
N THR A 155 -12.96 -7.26 -22.74
CA THR A 155 -13.84 -6.18 -22.24
C THR A 155 -13.06 -5.03 -21.62
N ILE A 156 -11.99 -5.32 -20.87
CA ILE A 156 -11.13 -4.29 -20.27
C ILE A 156 -10.41 -3.48 -21.36
N GLN A 157 -9.93 -4.12 -22.42
CA GLN A 157 -9.25 -3.43 -23.53
C GLN A 157 -10.19 -2.57 -24.38
N ASP A 158 -11.43 -3.01 -24.54
CA ASP A 158 -12.43 -2.33 -25.38
C ASP A 158 -13.08 -1.11 -24.70
N ASP A 159 -12.94 -0.97 -23.38
CA ASP A 159 -13.48 0.16 -22.62
C ASP A 159 -12.35 1.01 -22.00
N ALA A 160 -12.31 2.29 -22.37
CA ALA A 160 -11.22 3.18 -21.96
C ALA A 160 -11.11 3.38 -20.44
N TRP A 161 -12.24 3.38 -19.70
CA TRP A 161 -12.25 3.53 -18.25
C TRP A 161 -11.92 2.23 -17.54
N ALA A 162 -12.37 1.08 -18.05
CA ALA A 162 -11.96 -0.23 -17.55
C ALA A 162 -10.44 -0.41 -17.72
N TYR A 163 -9.91 -0.06 -18.90
CA TYR A 163 -8.47 -0.05 -19.15
C TYR A 163 -7.72 0.91 -18.22
N ALA A 164 -8.22 2.14 -18.05
CA ALA A 164 -7.63 3.10 -17.11
C ALA A 164 -7.60 2.56 -15.67
N THR A 165 -8.67 1.90 -15.23
CA THR A 165 -8.77 1.27 -13.92
C THR A 165 -7.76 0.15 -13.74
N PHE A 166 -7.56 -0.68 -14.78
CA PHE A 166 -6.54 -1.73 -14.77
C PHE A 166 -5.13 -1.16 -14.65
N ILE A 167 -4.81 -0.11 -15.41
CA ILE A 167 -3.51 0.58 -15.34
C ILE A 167 -3.34 1.30 -13.99
N ASP A 168 -4.41 1.85 -13.41
CA ASP A 168 -4.40 2.46 -12.08
C ASP A 168 -4.01 1.45 -11.00
N ALA A 169 -4.63 0.26 -11.02
CA ALA A 169 -4.31 -0.83 -10.12
C ALA A 169 -2.83 -1.24 -10.23
N TRP A 170 -2.33 -1.44 -11.46
CA TRP A 170 -0.91 -1.78 -11.70
C TRP A 170 0.05 -0.70 -11.19
N THR A 171 -0.31 0.57 -11.40
CA THR A 171 0.47 1.73 -10.92
C THR A 171 0.53 1.75 -9.39
N GLY A 172 -0.60 1.50 -8.72
CA GLY A 172 -0.66 1.37 -7.27
C GLY A 172 0.17 0.19 -6.74
N GLN A 173 0.10 -0.96 -7.40
CA GLN A 173 0.90 -2.14 -7.05
C GLN A 173 2.40 -1.87 -7.10
N CYS A 174 2.89 -1.07 -8.05
CA CYS A 174 4.30 -0.66 -8.09
C CYS A 174 4.74 0.12 -6.85
N MET A 175 3.88 1.00 -6.32
CA MET A 175 4.13 1.72 -5.06
C MET A 175 4.14 0.76 -3.86
N VAL A 176 3.15 -0.14 -3.76
CA VAL A 176 3.09 -1.14 -2.67
C VAL A 176 4.31 -2.07 -2.72
N LEU A 177 4.68 -2.54 -3.91
CA LEU A 177 5.85 -3.37 -4.12
C LEU A 177 7.13 -2.67 -3.67
N THR A 178 7.29 -1.39 -4.02
CA THR A 178 8.42 -0.58 -3.54
C THR A 178 8.45 -0.53 -2.02
N TYR A 179 7.30 -0.33 -1.38
CA TYR A 179 7.19 -0.35 0.08
C TYR A 179 7.59 -1.71 0.68
N ILE A 180 7.07 -2.81 0.15
CA ILE A 180 7.39 -4.18 0.59
C ILE A 180 8.88 -4.46 0.44
N LEU A 181 9.47 -4.21 -0.73
CA LEU A 181 10.88 -4.48 -1.00
C LEU A 181 11.80 -3.66 -0.09
N VAL A 182 11.45 -2.40 0.19
CA VAL A 182 12.24 -1.55 1.08
C VAL A 182 12.12 -1.99 2.55
N ARG A 183 10.94 -2.45 2.98
CA ARG A 183 10.72 -2.93 4.35
C ARG A 183 11.30 -4.32 4.59
N GLU A 184 11.05 -5.25 3.67
CA GLU A 184 11.26 -6.69 3.84
C GLU A 184 12.48 -7.22 3.08
N GLY A 185 12.93 -6.54 2.04
CA GLY A 185 13.95 -7.07 1.11
C GLY A 185 15.33 -7.34 1.74
N ARG A 186 15.60 -6.79 2.93
CA ARG A 186 16.81 -7.13 3.69
C ARG A 186 16.63 -8.41 4.52
N ASP A 187 15.53 -8.51 5.25
CA ASP A 187 15.37 -9.48 6.34
C ASP A 187 14.54 -10.71 5.93
N ALA A 188 13.67 -10.58 4.92
CA ALA A 188 12.73 -11.62 4.51
C ALA A 188 12.56 -11.68 2.98
N LYS A 189 13.66 -11.93 2.25
CA LYS A 189 13.70 -11.93 0.77
C LYS A 189 12.68 -12.86 0.11
N LEU A 190 12.55 -14.09 0.62
CA LEU A 190 11.59 -15.07 0.08
C LEU A 190 10.14 -14.61 0.30
N PHE A 191 9.85 -14.04 1.46
CA PHE A 191 8.53 -13.47 1.75
C PHE A 191 8.23 -12.27 0.84
N ALA A 192 9.19 -11.37 0.67
CA ALA A 192 9.06 -10.25 -0.27
C ALA A 192 8.83 -10.73 -1.71
N ALA A 193 9.55 -11.76 -2.16
CA ALA A 193 9.36 -12.36 -3.49
C ALA A 193 7.98 -13.00 -3.65
N ALA A 194 7.50 -13.73 -2.64
CA ALA A 194 6.16 -14.32 -2.64
C ALA A 194 5.07 -13.23 -2.68
N LEU A 195 5.24 -12.13 -1.95
CA LEU A 195 4.32 -10.98 -2.01
C LEU A 195 4.35 -10.28 -3.38
N THR A 196 5.50 -10.18 -4.03
CA THR A 196 5.58 -9.66 -5.41
C THR A 196 4.74 -10.51 -6.36
N ILE A 197 4.91 -11.83 -6.31
CA ILE A 197 4.12 -12.77 -7.12
C ILE A 197 2.64 -12.63 -6.78
N GLY A 198 2.30 -12.58 -5.50
CA GLY A 198 0.91 -12.39 -5.04
C GLY A 198 0.30 -11.08 -5.53
N LEU A 199 1.04 -9.97 -5.55
CA LEU A 199 0.54 -8.69 -6.06
C LEU A 199 0.18 -8.78 -7.55
N VAL A 200 1.01 -9.45 -8.34
CA VAL A 200 0.77 -9.62 -9.79
C VAL A 200 -0.51 -10.41 -10.06
N PHE A 201 -0.78 -11.47 -9.28
CA PHE A 201 -1.91 -12.38 -9.54
C PHE A 201 -3.20 -12.03 -8.78
N LEU A 202 -3.08 -11.48 -7.56
CA LEU A 202 -4.21 -11.24 -6.66
C LEU A 202 -4.41 -9.75 -6.35
N GLY A 203 -3.58 -8.87 -6.92
CA GLY A 203 -3.66 -7.44 -6.71
C GLY A 203 -3.61 -7.04 -5.24
N ASN A 204 -4.46 -6.08 -4.87
CA ASN A 204 -4.53 -5.53 -3.53
C ASN A 204 -5.10 -6.50 -2.47
N ALA A 205 -5.57 -7.70 -2.83
CA ALA A 205 -5.79 -8.76 -1.85
C ALA A 205 -4.47 -9.13 -1.17
N THR A 206 -3.36 -9.18 -1.93
CA THR A 206 -2.02 -9.40 -1.37
C THR A 206 -1.58 -8.24 -0.49
N THR A 207 -1.91 -6.99 -0.86
CA THR A 207 -1.69 -5.82 0.01
C THR A 207 -2.42 -5.98 1.34
N CYS A 208 -3.70 -6.37 1.31
CA CYS A 208 -4.49 -6.57 2.54
C CYS A 208 -3.95 -7.72 3.39
N TYR A 209 -3.57 -8.85 2.77
CA TYR A 209 -2.89 -9.95 3.45
C TYR A 209 -1.60 -9.49 4.13
N TYR A 210 -0.78 -8.71 3.42
CA TYR A 210 0.46 -8.18 3.96
C TYR A 210 0.23 -7.24 5.14
N LEU A 211 -0.78 -6.36 5.07
CA LEU A 211 -1.20 -5.55 6.21
C LEU A 211 -1.61 -6.43 7.40
N LEU A 212 -2.45 -7.44 7.19
CA LEU A 212 -2.84 -8.38 8.24
C LEU A 212 -1.63 -9.09 8.85
N HIS A 213 -0.69 -9.56 8.03
CA HIS A 213 0.56 -10.16 8.48
C HIS A 213 1.36 -9.21 9.39
N LEU A 214 1.52 -7.95 8.97
CA LEU A 214 2.23 -6.95 9.76
C LEU A 214 1.57 -6.72 11.12
N PHE A 215 0.23 -6.61 11.16
CA PHE A 215 -0.50 -6.25 12.38
C PHE A 215 -0.78 -7.43 13.32
N LEU A 216 -0.99 -8.63 12.79
CA LEU A 216 -1.37 -9.81 13.58
C LEU A 216 -0.17 -10.65 13.99
N LEU A 217 0.84 -10.76 13.12
CA LEU A 217 1.94 -11.70 13.31
C LEU A 217 3.24 -10.98 13.65
N ARG A 218 3.63 -9.96 12.87
CA ARG A 218 4.95 -9.35 13.01
C ARG A 218 5.04 -8.29 14.10
N PHE A 219 4.03 -7.44 14.21
CA PHE A 219 3.98 -6.34 15.17
C PHE A 219 2.67 -6.36 15.98
N PRO A 220 2.40 -7.46 16.72
CA PRO A 220 1.20 -7.56 17.53
C PRO A 220 1.19 -6.46 18.59
N GLY A 221 0.09 -5.73 18.67
CA GLY A 221 -0.11 -4.63 19.62
C GLY A 221 0.54 -3.30 19.25
N TRP A 222 1.26 -3.20 18.13
CA TRP A 222 1.85 -1.92 17.70
C TRP A 222 0.81 -1.01 17.06
N HIS A 223 0.96 0.30 17.24
CA HIS A 223 0.06 1.29 16.65
C HIS A 223 0.20 1.34 15.13
N VAL A 224 -0.88 1.68 14.41
CA VAL A 224 -0.91 1.74 12.93
C VAL A 224 0.23 2.58 12.36
N ARG A 225 0.55 3.68 13.03
CA ARG A 225 1.66 4.55 12.67
C ARG A 225 3.02 3.87 12.73
N ASP A 226 3.29 3.14 13.81
CA ASP A 226 4.59 2.51 14.04
C ASP A 226 4.80 1.33 13.09
N VAL A 227 3.70 0.61 12.82
CA VAL A 227 3.70 -0.43 11.80
C VAL A 227 3.93 0.19 10.43
N LEU A 228 3.18 1.20 9.98
CA LEU A 228 3.28 1.68 8.59
C LEU A 228 4.52 2.52 8.28
N LEU A 229 5.07 3.30 9.22
CA LEU A 229 6.20 4.21 8.94
C LEU A 229 7.57 3.75 9.47
N TRP A 230 7.63 2.58 10.12
CA TRP A 230 8.79 2.05 10.84
C TRP A 230 9.29 2.98 11.96
N ASN A 231 9.17 2.51 13.19
CA ASN A 231 9.64 3.23 14.36
C ASN A 231 10.83 2.46 14.96
N ASP A 232 11.93 3.16 15.26
CA ASP A 232 13.06 2.59 16.01
C ASP A 232 12.68 2.55 17.49
N ASN A 233 11.77 1.64 17.82
CA ASN A 233 11.53 1.25 19.21
C ASN A 233 12.71 0.39 19.66
N GLY A 234 13.21 0.56 20.89
CA GLY A 234 14.33 -0.24 21.43
C GLY A 234 14.17 -1.77 21.33
N ALA A 235 12.96 -2.27 21.09
CA ALA A 235 12.69 -3.66 20.72
C ALA A 235 13.33 -4.10 19.39
N ASN A 236 13.46 -3.19 18.42
CA ASN A 236 14.17 -3.44 17.15
C ASN A 236 15.69 -3.38 17.32
N VAL A 237 16.19 -2.64 18.31
CA VAL A 237 17.62 -2.56 18.67
C VAL A 237 18.07 -3.80 19.44
N LEU A 238 17.22 -4.38 20.30
CA LEU A 238 17.53 -5.62 21.02
C LEU A 238 17.65 -6.84 20.09
N LEU A 239 16.82 -6.92 19.04
CA LEU A 239 16.97 -7.96 18.00
C LEU A 239 18.17 -7.73 17.06
N TRP A 240 18.62 -6.47 16.92
CA TRP A 240 19.81 -6.12 16.15
C TRP A 240 21.11 -6.35 16.94
N ASN A 241 21.13 -6.04 18.23
CA ASN A 241 22.31 -6.16 19.08
C ASN A 241 22.54 -7.59 19.59
N ASN A 242 21.51 -8.44 19.64
CA ASN A 242 21.67 -9.83 20.07
C ASN A 242 22.37 -10.73 19.03
N ASN A 243 22.64 -10.24 17.82
CA ASN A 243 23.47 -10.95 16.85
C ASN A 243 24.93 -10.45 16.83
N ASP A 244 25.29 -9.41 17.61
CA ASP A 244 26.62 -8.78 17.56
C ASP A 244 27.27 -8.55 18.94
N VAL A 245 26.66 -8.94 20.07
CA VAL A 245 27.32 -8.82 21.38
C VAL A 245 27.02 -10.07 22.21
N GLY A 246 28.05 -10.88 22.43
CA GLY A 246 28.07 -11.80 23.55
C GLY A 246 27.96 -11.03 24.87
N GLU A 247 27.30 -11.65 25.84
CA GLU A 247 27.26 -11.27 27.25
C GLU A 247 26.31 -10.11 27.67
N GLU A 248 25.33 -10.53 28.49
CA GLU A 248 24.70 -9.83 29.60
C GLU A 248 23.85 -8.58 29.34
N ALA A 249 22.53 -8.81 29.29
CA ALA A 249 21.53 -7.78 29.57
C ALA A 249 21.49 -7.46 31.08
N PRO A 250 21.53 -6.19 31.51
CA PRO A 250 21.07 -5.84 32.85
C PRO A 250 19.56 -5.58 32.82
N LEU A 251 18.83 -6.45 33.49
CA LEU A 251 17.47 -6.25 33.97
C LEU A 251 17.46 -5.22 35.10
N VAL A 252 17.08 -3.96 34.86
CA VAL A 252 16.52 -3.10 35.92
C VAL A 252 15.53 -2.07 35.34
N PRO A 253 14.32 -1.91 35.89
CA PRO A 253 13.42 -0.81 35.55
C PRO A 253 13.91 0.49 36.20
N LYS A 254 14.03 1.58 35.43
CA LYS A 254 14.25 2.91 36.00
C LYS A 254 12.95 3.35 36.71
N THR A 255 12.99 3.29 38.04
CA THR A 255 12.08 4.04 38.92
C THR A 255 12.24 5.53 38.67
N TYR A 256 11.14 6.21 38.40
CA TYR A 256 11.08 7.68 38.36
C TYR A 256 11.14 8.22 39.80
N VAL A 257 12.08 9.13 40.05
CA VAL A 257 12.06 10.09 41.17
C VAL A 257 11.85 11.47 40.56
#